data_AF-A0A6L5F9K0-F1
#
_entry.id   AF-A0A6L5F9K0-F1
#
_cell.length_a   1.000
_cell.length_b   1.000
_cell.length_c   1.000
_cell.angle_alpha   90.00
_cell.angle_beta   90.00
_cell.angle_gamma   90.00
#
_symmetry.space_group_name_H-M   'P 1'
#
loop_
_entity.id
_entity.type
_entity.pdbx_description
1 polymer ?
#
loop_
_entity_poly.entity_id
_entity_poly.type
_entity_poly.pdbx_seq_one_letter_code
_entity_poly.pdbx_strand_id
1 'polypeptide(L)'
;MASPWQPSRPPPRFISCHTRGCTTPRSMPSQQPSLQSSRRSSSPVSDTTRSPAISGPLPALPPAPSCSWLQERRSYSADLHRLGLTTVQTCQARYADRMKSMIGDFASPVHSQRRSPVLAPNAVVATSQPLAASAGLEMIRRGGNAVDAAVAAAICLTVVEPCSNGIGSDLVAQVWDEGRVYGLNGTGRSPAAAPPGGVDRNVGWHSVDVPGAPRGWADLHGRFGVLPFEELFVPAVGYAQDGFPLSPLVWQGFSEAATRYRRVLADHYEGWASVFAPDGVPAPGATWRSSRHAETLQAIAENNTESFYDGDLADTIARSARAAGVMLSRDDLARHRSEWVEPLSVHFRGHEVWEMPPNTQGIAVLIALRLLEELEVDDDPSGED
;
A
#
# COMPACT_ATOMS: atom_id res chain seq x y z
N MET A 1 -39.13 -28.30 3.17
CA MET A 1 -38.64 -28.71 4.50
C MET A 1 -37.17 -29.05 4.34
N ALA A 2 -36.29 -28.11 4.65
CA ALA A 2 -34.84 -28.27 4.51
C ALA A 2 -34.26 -28.90 5.79
N SER A 3 -33.47 -29.95 5.63
CA SER A 3 -32.83 -30.69 6.73
C SER A 3 -31.56 -29.95 7.19
N PRO A 4 -31.29 -29.79 8.50
CA PRO A 4 -30.10 -29.12 8.99
C PRO A 4 -28.87 -30.04 8.97
N TRP A 5 -27.74 -29.47 8.54
CA TRP A 5 -26.41 -30.06 8.49
C TRP A 5 -25.80 -30.14 9.91
N GLN A 6 -25.33 -31.32 10.31
CA GLN A 6 -24.56 -31.55 11.54
C GLN A 6 -23.08 -31.79 11.20
N PRO A 7 -22.12 -31.17 11.89
CA PRO A 7 -20.70 -31.46 11.69
C PRO A 7 -20.26 -32.66 12.54
N SER A 8 -19.81 -33.73 11.89
CA SER A 8 -19.17 -34.88 12.53
C SER A 8 -17.64 -34.79 12.41
N ARG A 9 -16.97 -34.34 13.48
CA ARG A 9 -15.70 -34.88 14.06
C ARG A 9 -15.02 -33.83 14.95
N PRO A 10 -14.58 -34.18 16.17
CA PRO A 10 -13.84 -33.26 17.05
C PRO A 10 -12.37 -33.14 16.62
N PRO A 11 -11.71 -31.99 16.89
CA PRO A 11 -10.29 -31.81 16.60
C PRO A 11 -9.40 -32.68 17.51
N PRO A 12 -8.17 -33.03 17.07
CA PRO A 12 -7.25 -33.81 17.87
C PRO A 12 -6.78 -33.03 19.11
N ARG A 13 -6.78 -33.72 20.26
CA ARG A 13 -6.22 -33.22 21.52
C ARG A 13 -4.70 -33.21 21.40
N PHE A 14 -4.09 -32.02 21.45
CA PHE A 14 -2.64 -31.90 21.65
C PHE A 14 -2.31 -31.96 23.15
N ILE A 15 -1.44 -32.90 23.49
CA ILE A 15 -0.85 -33.13 24.80
C ILE A 15 0.12 -31.98 25.10
N SER A 16 -0.04 -31.33 26.25
CA SER A 16 0.89 -30.31 26.72
C SER A 16 2.21 -30.96 27.14
N CYS A 17 3.32 -30.47 26.60
CA CYS A 17 4.65 -30.75 27.14
C CYS A 17 5.19 -29.45 27.73
N HIS A 18 5.31 -29.43 29.05
CA HIS A 18 6.03 -28.41 29.80
C HIS A 18 7.52 -28.73 29.80
N THR A 19 8.36 -27.78 29.40
CA THR A 19 9.69 -27.62 30.01
C THR A 19 10.13 -26.17 30.00
N ARG A 20 10.49 -25.70 31.19
CA ARG A 20 11.12 -24.42 31.51
C ARG A 20 12.62 -24.48 31.16
N GLY A 21 13.18 -23.32 30.84
CA GLY A 21 14.37 -22.81 31.55
C GLY A 21 15.76 -23.13 30.99
N CYS A 22 16.41 -22.04 30.58
CA CYS A 22 17.78 -21.65 30.93
C CYS A 22 19.02 -22.19 30.18
N THR A 23 19.85 -21.18 29.86
CA THR A 23 21.32 -21.09 29.91
C THR A 23 22.18 -21.49 28.69
N THR A 24 22.86 -20.46 28.18
CA THR A 24 24.11 -20.46 27.38
C THR A 24 25.23 -21.31 27.99
N PRO A 25 26.20 -21.76 27.17
CA PRO A 25 27.55 -21.14 27.27
C PRO A 25 28.40 -21.05 25.97
N ARG A 26 29.21 -19.98 25.92
CA ARG A 26 30.62 -19.82 25.46
C ARG A 26 31.15 -20.45 24.13
N SER A 27 31.48 -19.55 23.19
CA SER A 27 32.78 -19.25 22.53
C SER A 27 33.83 -20.34 22.14
N MET A 28 34.33 -20.16 20.90
CA MET A 28 35.65 -20.49 20.27
C MET A 28 35.69 -21.70 19.30
N PRO A 29 36.57 -21.73 18.28
CA PRO A 29 37.09 -20.65 17.43
C PRO A 29 37.12 -20.98 15.90
N SER A 30 37.46 -19.94 15.14
CA SER A 30 37.81 -19.82 13.71
C SER A 30 38.55 -20.99 13.03
N GLN A 31 38.13 -21.33 11.80
CA GLN A 31 39.03 -21.71 10.70
C GLN A 31 38.44 -21.28 9.34
N GLN A 32 39.16 -20.38 8.64
CA GLN A 32 39.05 -20.16 7.19
C GLN A 32 40.13 -21.00 6.49
N PRO A 33 39.87 -21.51 5.28
CA PRO A 33 40.94 -21.79 4.33
C PRO A 33 41.01 -20.70 3.25
N SER A 34 42.24 -20.25 3.04
CA SER A 34 42.70 -19.40 1.95
C SER A 34 42.59 -20.11 0.59
N LEU A 35 42.16 -19.39 -0.45
CA LEU A 35 42.48 -19.75 -1.83
C LEU A 35 42.85 -18.52 -2.67
N GLN A 36 43.91 -18.74 -3.44
CA GLN A 36 44.81 -17.79 -4.02
C GLN A 36 44.29 -17.15 -5.31
N SER A 37 44.80 -15.94 -5.55
CA SER A 37 44.75 -15.19 -6.79
C SER A 37 45.38 -15.96 -7.96
N SER A 38 44.75 -15.87 -9.14
CA SER A 38 45.45 -16.10 -10.40
C SER A 38 45.21 -14.91 -11.33
N ARG A 39 46.32 -14.27 -11.70
CA ARG A 39 46.43 -13.25 -12.75
C ARG A 39 46.34 -13.92 -14.11
N ARG A 40 45.58 -13.34 -15.05
CA ARG A 40 45.86 -13.45 -16.49
C ARG A 40 45.74 -12.07 -17.15
N SER A 41 46.51 -11.96 -18.21
CA SER A 41 47.09 -10.77 -18.83
C SER A 41 46.20 -10.10 -19.88
N SER A 42 46.48 -8.81 -20.10
CA SER A 42 46.13 -7.90 -21.19
C SER A 42 46.40 -8.49 -22.60
N SER A 43 45.76 -8.07 -23.71
CA SER A 43 45.75 -6.76 -24.42
C SER A 43 44.86 -6.86 -25.71
N PRO A 44 44.67 -5.85 -26.62
CA PRO A 44 44.62 -4.38 -26.50
C PRO A 44 43.39 -3.69 -27.20
N VAL A 45 43.04 -2.52 -26.66
CA VAL A 45 42.61 -1.21 -27.24
C VAL A 45 42.12 -1.09 -28.70
N SER A 46 40.97 -0.41 -28.87
CA SER A 46 40.80 0.64 -29.90
C SER A 46 40.19 1.91 -29.27
N ASP A 47 40.86 3.02 -29.54
CA ASP A 47 40.75 4.38 -29.03
C ASP A 47 39.63 5.18 -29.72
N THR A 48 38.97 6.11 -29.00
CA THR A 48 38.85 7.55 -29.35
C THR A 48 37.76 8.21 -28.50
N THR A 49 38.16 9.07 -27.55
CA THR A 49 37.86 10.52 -27.48
C THR A 49 38.41 11.08 -26.16
N ARG A 50 39.54 11.79 -26.24
CA ARG A 50 40.19 12.54 -25.15
C ARG A 50 39.57 13.94 -25.01
N SER A 51 39.30 14.35 -23.77
CA SER A 51 39.31 15.76 -23.34
C SER A 51 40.55 16.01 -22.47
N PRO A 52 41.14 17.22 -22.46
CA PRO A 52 42.46 17.46 -21.91
C PRO A 52 42.47 17.52 -20.37
N ALA A 53 43.47 16.86 -19.77
CA ALA A 53 43.76 16.90 -18.35
C ALA A 53 44.44 18.22 -17.94
N ILE A 54 43.96 18.82 -16.85
CA ILE A 54 44.63 19.94 -16.18
C ILE A 54 45.70 19.34 -15.27
N SER A 55 46.97 19.54 -15.62
CA SER A 55 48.13 19.16 -14.79
C SER A 55 48.71 20.39 -14.09
N GLY A 56 48.54 20.46 -12.77
CA GLY A 56 49.23 21.40 -11.89
C GLY A 56 49.21 20.88 -10.43
N PRO A 57 50.24 21.14 -9.61
CA PRO A 57 50.28 20.65 -8.23
C PRO A 57 49.24 21.40 -7.37
N LEU A 58 48.48 20.66 -6.57
CA LEU A 58 47.55 21.21 -5.58
C LEU A 58 48.34 21.87 -4.43
N PRO A 59 47.90 23.04 -3.91
CA PRO A 59 48.54 23.67 -2.76
C PRO A 59 48.28 22.87 -1.47
N ALA A 60 49.28 22.83 -0.59
CA ALA A 60 49.20 22.18 0.71
C ALA A 60 48.15 22.84 1.61
N LEU A 61 47.30 22.01 2.25
CA LEU A 61 46.32 22.44 3.24
C LEU A 61 47.03 22.90 4.54
N PRO A 62 46.51 23.95 5.22
CA PRO A 62 47.06 24.41 6.49
C PRO A 62 46.82 23.39 7.63
N PRO A 63 47.64 23.39 8.70
CA PRO A 63 47.47 22.46 9.80
C PRO A 63 46.17 22.73 10.57
N ALA A 64 45.53 21.65 11.03
CA ALA A 64 44.27 21.70 11.77
C ALA A 64 44.39 22.52 13.08
N PRO A 65 43.39 23.35 13.43
CA PRO A 65 43.37 24.05 14.71
C PRO A 65 43.16 23.06 15.86
N SER A 66 43.79 23.36 16.99
CA SER A 66 43.75 22.57 18.23
C SER A 66 42.32 22.32 18.74
N CYS A 67 42.06 21.07 19.11
CA CYS A 67 40.83 20.54 19.69
C CYS A 67 40.28 21.36 20.87
N SER A 68 39.27 22.20 20.60
CA SER A 68 38.23 22.59 21.57
C SER A 68 36.83 22.03 21.20
N TRP A 69 36.66 21.51 19.98
CA TRP A 69 35.39 20.98 19.44
C TRP A 69 34.93 19.65 20.05
N LEU A 70 35.83 18.87 20.68
CA LEU A 70 35.48 17.58 21.29
C LEU A 70 34.74 17.71 22.64
N GLN A 71 34.76 18.88 23.29
CA GLN A 71 33.98 19.14 24.50
C GLN A 71 32.57 19.68 24.20
N GLU A 72 32.35 20.34 23.06
CA GLU A 72 31.02 20.83 22.65
C GLU A 72 30.08 19.72 22.12
N ARG A 73 30.63 18.60 21.62
CA ARG A 73 29.82 17.44 21.15
C ARG A 73 28.95 16.81 22.24
N ARG A 74 29.43 16.77 23.49
CA ARG A 74 28.67 16.17 24.61
C ARG A 74 27.47 17.02 25.03
N SER A 75 27.55 18.34 24.85
CA SER A 75 26.47 19.28 25.16
C SER A 75 25.37 19.24 24.10
N TYR A 76 25.77 19.14 22.81
CA TYR A 76 24.83 19.10 21.68
C TYR A 76 24.05 17.78 21.57
N SER A 77 24.69 16.63 21.86
CA SER A 77 24.01 15.33 21.91
C SER A 77 22.95 15.29 23.02
N ALA A 78 23.24 15.81 24.22
CA ALA A 78 22.26 15.87 25.31
C ALA A 78 21.05 16.77 24.99
N ASP A 79 21.27 17.88 24.29
CA ASP A 79 20.19 18.76 23.82
C ASP A 79 19.40 18.14 22.65
N LEU A 80 20.03 17.37 21.76
CA LEU A 80 19.36 16.60 20.71
C LEU A 80 18.59 15.40 21.26
N HIS A 81 19.04 14.73 22.32
CA HIS A 81 18.27 13.71 23.03
C HIS A 81 17.06 14.30 23.74
N ARG A 82 17.22 15.46 24.39
CA ARG A 82 16.08 16.20 24.97
C ARG A 82 15.11 16.62 23.89
N LEU A 83 15.59 17.16 22.76
CA LEU A 83 14.77 17.53 21.60
C LEU A 83 14.14 16.32 20.92
N GLY A 84 14.80 15.16 20.85
CA GLY A 84 14.30 13.93 20.24
C GLY A 84 13.24 13.24 21.09
N LEU A 85 13.46 13.10 22.40
CA LEU A 85 12.47 12.56 23.34
C LEU A 85 11.29 13.51 23.51
N THR A 86 11.52 14.83 23.62
CA THR A 86 10.41 15.78 23.57
C THR A 86 9.72 15.76 22.23
N THR A 87 10.40 15.67 21.08
CA THR A 87 9.75 15.61 19.76
C THR A 87 8.92 14.34 19.60
N VAL A 88 9.39 13.17 20.01
CA VAL A 88 8.62 11.91 19.96
C VAL A 88 7.42 11.95 20.91
N GLN A 89 7.59 12.43 22.15
CA GLN A 89 6.48 12.59 23.10
C GLN A 89 5.50 13.67 22.66
N THR A 90 5.98 14.75 22.03
CA THR A 90 5.15 15.83 21.47
C THR A 90 4.43 15.34 20.22
N CYS A 91 5.05 14.50 19.38
CA CYS A 91 4.41 13.83 18.26
C CYS A 91 3.35 12.83 18.73
N GLN A 92 3.61 12.05 19.77
CA GLN A 92 2.63 11.13 20.36
C GLN A 92 1.47 11.86 21.02
N ALA A 93 1.73 12.96 21.74
CA ALA A 93 0.70 13.82 22.32
C ALA A 93 -0.12 14.52 21.23
N ARG A 94 0.52 15.09 20.21
CA ARG A 94 -0.15 15.67 19.03
C ARG A 94 -0.94 14.63 18.26
N TYR A 95 -0.41 13.43 18.10
CA TYR A 95 -1.11 12.31 17.46
C TYR A 95 -2.32 11.90 18.29
N ALA A 96 -2.20 11.82 19.61
CA ALA A 96 -3.30 11.50 20.50
C ALA A 96 -4.38 12.58 20.54
N ASP A 97 -3.99 13.85 20.57
CA ASP A 97 -4.93 14.98 20.50
C ASP A 97 -5.61 15.02 19.13
N ARG A 98 -4.86 14.73 18.06
CA ARG A 98 -5.42 14.54 16.73
C ARG A 98 -6.39 13.36 16.71
N MET A 99 -6.03 12.20 17.27
CA MET A 99 -6.90 11.02 17.35
C MET A 99 -8.14 11.27 18.20
N LYS A 100 -8.05 11.97 19.34
CA LYS A 100 -9.21 12.41 20.13
C LYS A 100 -10.10 13.37 19.35
N SER A 101 -9.50 14.31 18.62
CA SER A 101 -10.23 15.20 17.72
C SER A 101 -10.89 14.46 16.54
N MET A 102 -10.31 13.33 16.13
CA MET A 102 -10.69 12.56 14.95
C MET A 102 -11.80 11.54 15.28
N ILE A 103 -11.63 10.72 16.32
CA ILE A 103 -12.54 9.62 16.68
C ILE A 103 -13.17 9.76 18.07
N GLY A 104 -13.05 10.92 18.73
CA GLY A 104 -13.75 11.22 19.98
C GLY A 104 -13.43 10.23 21.11
N ASP A 105 -14.47 9.77 21.81
CA ASP A 105 -14.36 8.81 22.92
C ASP A 105 -13.83 7.42 22.49
N PHE A 106 -13.78 7.14 21.18
CA PHE A 106 -13.14 5.93 20.64
C PHE A 106 -11.62 6.03 20.61
N ALA A 107 -11.05 7.22 20.83
CA ALA A 107 -9.61 7.38 20.96
C ALA A 107 -9.12 6.70 22.24
N SER A 108 -8.34 5.63 22.08
CA SER A 108 -7.68 5.01 23.22
C SER A 108 -6.82 6.05 23.95
N PRO A 109 -6.86 6.12 25.29
CA PRO A 109 -5.87 6.90 26.03
C PRO A 109 -4.47 6.43 25.64
N VAL A 110 -3.52 7.39 25.62
CA VAL A 110 -2.13 7.24 25.17
C VAL A 110 -1.33 6.41 26.17
N HIS A 111 -1.72 5.17 26.36
CA HIS A 111 -0.82 4.16 26.91
C HIS A 111 0.01 3.65 25.74
N SER A 112 1.29 3.40 25.95
CA SER A 112 2.17 2.81 24.92
C SER A 112 1.57 1.46 24.48
N GLN A 113 0.85 1.47 23.36
CA GLN A 113 0.35 0.23 22.78
C GLN A 113 1.49 -0.42 22.03
N ARG A 114 2.07 -1.47 22.61
CA ARG A 114 3.01 -2.34 21.91
C ARG A 114 2.21 -3.36 21.11
N ARG A 115 2.47 -3.45 19.81
CA ARG A 115 1.94 -4.53 18.95
C ARG A 115 3.05 -5.53 18.72
N SER A 116 2.86 -6.75 19.20
CA SER A 116 3.77 -7.84 18.86
C SER A 116 3.57 -8.22 17.38
N PRO A 117 4.64 -8.61 16.66
CA PRO A 117 4.50 -9.16 15.32
C PRO A 117 3.53 -10.35 15.33
N VAL A 118 2.65 -10.40 14.34
CA VAL A 118 1.80 -11.57 14.13
C VAL A 118 2.62 -12.62 13.38
N LEU A 119 2.78 -13.79 13.99
CA LEU A 119 3.47 -14.93 13.40
C LEU A 119 2.45 -16.01 13.02
N ALA A 120 2.52 -16.48 11.77
CA ALA A 120 1.69 -17.56 11.28
C ALA A 120 2.53 -18.51 10.42
N PRO A 121 2.30 -19.84 10.51
CA PRO A 121 3.13 -20.81 9.79
C PRO A 121 2.87 -20.84 8.28
N ASN A 122 1.68 -20.43 7.83
CA ASN A 122 1.24 -20.64 6.45
C ASN A 122 0.98 -19.33 5.68
N ALA A 123 0.28 -18.38 6.29
CA ALA A 123 -0.09 -17.14 5.62
C ALA A 123 -0.40 -16.02 6.61
N VAL A 124 -0.13 -14.79 6.20
CA VAL A 124 -0.54 -13.55 6.87
C VAL A 124 -1.17 -12.65 5.82
N VAL A 125 -2.33 -12.07 6.14
CA VAL A 125 -2.95 -11.00 5.36
C VAL A 125 -2.98 -9.75 6.25
N ALA A 126 -2.34 -8.68 5.81
CA ALA A 126 -2.25 -7.43 6.54
C ALA A 126 -2.83 -6.29 5.68
N THR A 127 -3.81 -5.58 6.23
CA THR A 127 -4.46 -4.43 5.58
C THR A 127 -5.07 -3.52 6.65
N SER A 128 -5.52 -2.33 6.27
CA SER A 128 -6.07 -1.28 7.15
C SER A 128 -7.40 -1.67 7.80
N GLN A 129 -8.17 -2.60 7.19
CA GLN A 129 -9.49 -3.00 7.66
C GLN A 129 -9.56 -4.51 7.97
N PRO A 130 -9.83 -4.93 9.23
CA PRO A 130 -9.91 -6.35 9.61
C PRO A 130 -10.88 -7.22 8.80
N LEU A 131 -11.99 -6.67 8.31
CA LEU A 131 -12.93 -7.42 7.45
C LEU A 131 -12.31 -7.75 6.07
N ALA A 132 -11.50 -6.84 5.51
CA ALA A 132 -10.76 -7.10 4.29
C ALA A 132 -9.62 -8.12 4.52
N ALA A 133 -8.93 -8.04 5.67
CA ALA A 133 -7.95 -9.08 6.05
C ALA A 133 -8.61 -10.45 6.18
N SER A 134 -9.83 -10.49 6.73
CA SER A 134 -10.62 -11.72 6.88
C SER A 134 -11.06 -12.29 5.53
N ALA A 135 -11.44 -11.43 4.57
CA ALA A 135 -11.76 -11.84 3.20
C ALA A 135 -10.55 -12.51 2.50
N GLY A 136 -9.36 -11.91 2.62
CA GLY A 136 -8.14 -12.53 2.09
C GLY A 136 -7.80 -13.87 2.77
N LEU A 137 -7.93 -13.94 4.10
CA LEU A 137 -7.73 -15.20 4.84
C LEU A 137 -8.76 -16.27 4.48
N GLU A 138 -9.98 -15.89 4.11
CA GLU A 138 -10.97 -16.82 3.61
C GLU A 138 -10.50 -17.46 2.30
N MET A 139 -9.93 -16.69 1.37
CA MET A 139 -9.39 -17.24 0.12
C MET A 139 -8.23 -18.21 0.38
N ILE A 140 -7.31 -17.88 1.30
CA ILE A 140 -6.26 -18.81 1.73
C ILE A 140 -6.87 -20.12 2.27
N ARG A 141 -7.92 -20.04 3.09
CA ARG A 141 -8.59 -21.24 3.65
C ARG A 141 -9.30 -22.09 2.61
N ARG A 142 -9.71 -21.48 1.48
CA ARG A 142 -10.30 -22.17 0.32
C ARG A 142 -9.25 -22.81 -0.59
N GLY A 143 -7.96 -22.67 -0.27
CA GLY A 143 -6.87 -23.20 -1.08
C GLY A 143 -6.32 -22.21 -2.11
N GLY A 144 -6.71 -20.94 -2.02
CA GLY A 144 -6.12 -19.86 -2.80
C GLY A 144 -4.72 -19.50 -2.35
N ASN A 145 -4.04 -18.70 -3.17
CA ASN A 145 -2.68 -18.22 -2.89
C ASN A 145 -2.67 -16.76 -2.42
N ALA A 146 -1.48 -16.17 -2.30
CA ALA A 146 -1.30 -14.79 -1.86
C ALA A 146 -1.97 -13.77 -2.81
N VAL A 147 -2.03 -14.04 -4.12
CA VAL A 147 -2.68 -13.16 -5.09
C VAL A 147 -4.20 -13.24 -4.97
N ASP A 148 -4.78 -14.43 -4.84
CA ASP A 148 -6.23 -14.58 -4.58
C ASP A 148 -6.64 -13.83 -3.30
N ALA A 149 -5.84 -13.98 -2.24
CA ALA A 149 -6.07 -13.30 -0.98
C ALA A 149 -5.94 -11.77 -1.09
N ALA A 150 -4.93 -11.28 -1.82
CA ALA A 150 -4.71 -9.85 -2.02
C ALA A 150 -5.84 -9.21 -2.85
N VAL A 151 -6.27 -9.88 -3.93
CA VAL A 151 -7.37 -9.41 -4.78
C VAL A 151 -8.69 -9.39 -4.00
N ALA A 152 -9.03 -10.46 -3.28
CA ALA A 152 -10.24 -10.49 -2.45
C ALA A 152 -10.23 -9.40 -1.36
N ALA A 153 -9.08 -9.17 -0.71
CA ALA A 153 -8.95 -8.09 0.26
C ALA A 153 -9.11 -6.70 -0.40
N ALA A 154 -8.51 -6.48 -1.58
CA ALA A 154 -8.61 -5.23 -2.31
C ALA A 154 -10.05 -4.93 -2.76
N ILE A 155 -10.76 -5.92 -3.30
CA ILE A 155 -12.18 -5.80 -3.66
C ILE A 155 -13.00 -5.48 -2.40
N CYS A 156 -12.75 -6.19 -1.29
CA CYS A 156 -13.45 -5.96 -0.03
C CYS A 156 -13.25 -4.52 0.49
N LEU A 157 -12.05 -3.96 0.41
CA LEU A 157 -11.76 -2.58 0.83
C LEU A 157 -12.62 -1.53 0.10
N THR A 158 -13.05 -1.79 -1.13
CA THR A 158 -13.98 -0.89 -1.85
C THR A 158 -15.33 -0.74 -1.15
N VAL A 159 -15.68 -1.69 -0.27
CA VAL A 159 -16.93 -1.75 0.49
C VAL A 159 -16.71 -1.42 1.95
N VAL A 160 -15.66 -1.98 2.59
CA VAL A 160 -15.44 -1.86 4.04
C VAL A 160 -14.56 -0.68 4.46
N GLU A 161 -13.90 -0.03 3.50
CA GLU A 161 -13.18 1.25 3.72
C GLU A 161 -13.40 2.29 2.57
N PRO A 162 -14.67 2.62 2.25
CA PRO A 162 -15.02 3.50 1.12
C PRO A 162 -14.58 4.97 1.27
N CYS A 163 -14.08 5.37 2.44
CA CYS A 163 -13.47 6.70 2.63
C CYS A 163 -12.06 6.79 2.02
N SER A 164 -11.41 5.65 1.77
CA SER A 164 -10.04 5.55 1.27
C SER A 164 -9.93 4.72 -0.01
N ASN A 165 -11.04 4.14 -0.48
CA ASN A 165 -11.06 3.21 -1.61
C ASN A 165 -12.42 3.24 -2.33
N GLY A 166 -12.48 2.65 -3.52
CA GLY A 166 -13.68 2.50 -4.33
C GLY A 166 -13.44 1.60 -5.54
N ILE A 167 -14.52 1.16 -6.17
CA ILE A 167 -14.44 0.37 -7.41
C ILE A 167 -13.79 1.20 -8.54
N GLY A 168 -14.01 2.52 -8.52
CA GLY A 168 -13.42 3.49 -9.43
C GLY A 168 -11.96 3.89 -9.12
N SER A 169 -11.21 3.08 -8.38
CA SER A 169 -9.78 3.30 -8.11
C SER A 169 -8.88 2.80 -9.24
N ASP A 170 -7.57 3.06 -9.08
CA ASP A 170 -6.49 2.44 -9.84
C ASP A 170 -5.75 1.37 -9.02
N LEU A 171 -4.88 0.60 -9.68
CA LEU A 171 -4.09 -0.45 -9.01
C LEU A 171 -2.61 -0.38 -9.39
N VAL A 172 -1.76 -0.57 -8.39
CA VAL A 172 -0.34 -0.84 -8.56
C VAL A 172 0.00 -2.03 -7.65
N ALA A 173 0.71 -3.03 -8.17
CA ALA A 173 1.06 -4.22 -7.41
C ALA A 173 2.48 -4.70 -7.69
N GLN A 174 3.12 -5.23 -6.64
CA GLN A 174 4.36 -6.00 -6.72
C GLN A 174 4.06 -7.43 -6.24
N VAL A 175 4.38 -8.42 -7.06
CA VAL A 175 4.16 -9.84 -6.74
C VAL A 175 5.51 -10.54 -6.76
N TRP A 176 5.87 -11.19 -5.65
CA TRP A 176 7.02 -12.09 -5.62
C TRP A 176 6.56 -13.51 -5.94
N ASP A 177 7.14 -14.10 -6.98
CA ASP A 177 6.87 -15.48 -7.37
C ASP A 177 8.13 -16.12 -7.95
N GLU A 178 8.42 -17.35 -7.55
CA GLU A 178 9.56 -18.17 -7.99
C GLU A 178 10.93 -17.44 -8.07
N GLY A 179 11.24 -16.57 -7.11
CA GLY A 179 12.53 -15.88 -7.07
C GLY A 179 12.58 -14.57 -7.85
N ARG A 180 11.44 -14.09 -8.35
CA ARG A 180 11.34 -12.86 -9.15
C ARG A 180 10.24 -11.94 -8.62
N VAL A 181 10.49 -10.63 -8.67
CA VAL A 181 9.45 -9.60 -8.47
C VAL A 181 8.82 -9.23 -9.82
N TYR A 182 7.49 -9.21 -9.87
CA TYR A 182 6.70 -8.73 -10.99
C TYR A 182 5.98 -7.44 -10.61
N GLY A 183 6.04 -6.43 -11.47
CA GLY A 183 5.28 -5.20 -11.31
C GLY A 183 4.05 -5.16 -12.21
N LEU A 184 2.89 -4.83 -11.66
CA LEU A 184 1.70 -4.49 -12.42
C LEU A 184 1.32 -3.04 -12.20
N ASN A 185 1.26 -2.28 -13.29
CA ASN A 185 0.73 -0.92 -13.32
C ASN A 185 -0.65 -0.93 -13.97
N GLY A 186 -1.70 -0.91 -13.16
CA GLY A 186 -3.08 -0.72 -13.56
C GLY A 186 -3.55 0.71 -13.28
N THR A 187 -2.71 1.73 -13.48
CA THR A 187 -3.13 3.12 -13.37
C THR A 187 -3.85 3.60 -14.63
N GLY A 188 -4.89 4.39 -14.41
CA GLY A 188 -5.73 4.98 -15.44
C GLY A 188 -4.97 5.97 -16.31
N ARG A 189 -5.34 6.02 -17.59
CA ARG A 189 -4.95 7.14 -18.44
C ARG A 189 -6.01 8.22 -18.34
N SER A 190 -5.58 9.47 -18.50
CA SER A 190 -6.52 10.57 -18.70
C SER A 190 -7.35 10.37 -19.97
N PRO A 191 -8.61 10.85 -19.97
CA PRO A 191 -9.47 10.76 -21.16
C PRO A 191 -8.77 11.31 -22.40
N ALA A 192 -8.96 10.68 -23.56
CA ALA A 192 -8.28 11.08 -24.80
C ALA A 192 -8.55 12.54 -25.20
N ALA A 193 -9.68 13.10 -24.77
CA ALA A 193 -10.07 14.47 -25.04
C ALA A 193 -9.70 15.46 -23.91
N ALA A 194 -9.02 15.02 -22.85
CA ALA A 194 -8.52 15.94 -21.83
C ALA A 194 -7.52 16.96 -22.43
N PRO A 195 -7.56 18.23 -22.01
CA PRO A 195 -6.67 19.26 -22.55
C PRO A 195 -5.20 18.99 -22.16
N PRO A 196 -4.23 19.37 -23.02
CA PRO A 196 -2.82 19.37 -22.67
C PRO A 196 -2.57 20.23 -21.43
N GLY A 197 -1.78 19.72 -20.48
CA GLY A 197 -1.52 20.40 -19.19
C GLY A 197 -2.50 20.02 -18.07
N GLY A 198 -3.50 19.17 -18.36
CA GLY A 198 -4.43 18.64 -17.37
C GLY A 198 -5.49 19.65 -16.91
N VAL A 199 -6.31 19.23 -15.96
CA VAL A 199 -7.30 20.09 -15.31
C VAL A 199 -6.89 20.20 -13.84
N ASP A 200 -6.61 21.41 -13.36
CA ASP A 200 -6.24 21.67 -11.96
C ASP A 200 -7.46 21.54 -11.03
N ARG A 201 -7.90 20.30 -10.82
CA ARG A 201 -9.02 19.97 -9.94
C ARG A 201 -8.72 18.68 -9.17
N ASN A 202 -8.82 18.79 -7.85
CA ASN A 202 -8.65 17.67 -6.93
C ASN A 202 -9.98 16.95 -6.57
N VAL A 203 -11.10 17.41 -7.14
CA VAL A 203 -12.45 16.89 -6.86
C VAL A 203 -13.36 17.04 -8.08
N GLY A 204 -14.32 16.13 -8.20
CA GLY A 204 -15.38 16.16 -9.22
C GLY A 204 -14.97 15.48 -10.52
N TRP A 205 -15.88 15.44 -11.48
CA TRP A 205 -15.69 14.64 -12.70
C TRP A 205 -14.47 15.01 -13.56
N HIS A 206 -13.99 16.26 -13.46
CA HIS A 206 -12.80 16.69 -14.19
C HIS A 206 -11.49 16.12 -13.63
N SER A 207 -11.51 15.57 -12.41
CA SER A 207 -10.36 14.93 -11.78
C SER A 207 -10.36 13.41 -11.99
N VAL A 208 -11.23 12.88 -12.84
CA VAL A 208 -11.44 11.44 -13.02
C VAL A 208 -10.72 10.97 -14.27
N ASP A 209 -9.70 10.13 -14.07
CA ASP A 209 -9.08 9.32 -15.11
C ASP A 209 -9.84 7.98 -15.28
N VAL A 210 -9.44 7.14 -16.24
CA VAL A 210 -10.04 5.81 -16.42
C VAL A 210 -9.71 4.89 -15.25
N PRO A 211 -10.68 4.39 -14.46
CA PRO A 211 -10.36 3.53 -13.33
C PRO A 211 -9.73 2.20 -13.74
N GLY A 212 -8.55 1.90 -13.22
CA GLY A 212 -7.78 0.71 -13.59
C GLY A 212 -7.79 -0.43 -12.59
N ALA A 213 -8.34 -0.26 -11.39
CA ALA A 213 -8.34 -1.30 -10.37
C ALA A 213 -9.07 -2.59 -10.78
N PRO A 214 -10.30 -2.55 -11.36
CA PRO A 214 -10.97 -3.76 -11.81
C PRO A 214 -10.14 -4.56 -12.81
N ARG A 215 -9.57 -3.89 -13.83
CA ARG A 215 -8.68 -4.54 -14.80
C ARG A 215 -7.46 -5.14 -14.13
N GLY A 216 -6.85 -4.40 -13.19
CA GLY A 216 -5.71 -4.86 -12.42
C GLY A 216 -6.01 -6.13 -11.60
N TRP A 217 -7.21 -6.24 -11.02
CA TRP A 217 -7.64 -7.46 -10.32
C TRP A 217 -7.68 -8.66 -11.26
N ALA A 218 -8.31 -8.51 -12.43
CA ALA A 218 -8.39 -9.57 -13.44
C ALA A 218 -7.02 -9.93 -14.02
N ASP A 219 -6.13 -8.96 -14.25
CA ASP A 219 -4.79 -9.22 -14.78
C ASP A 219 -3.88 -9.92 -13.74
N LEU A 220 -3.95 -9.55 -12.46
CA LEU A 220 -3.27 -10.26 -11.37
C LEU A 220 -3.77 -11.70 -11.26
N HIS A 221 -5.09 -11.86 -11.21
CA HIS A 221 -5.73 -13.17 -11.10
C HIS A 221 -5.44 -14.05 -12.30
N GLY A 222 -5.56 -13.53 -13.53
CA GLY A 222 -5.31 -14.28 -14.75
C GLY A 222 -3.86 -14.78 -14.86
N ARG A 223 -2.89 -14.09 -14.24
CA ARG A 223 -1.49 -14.50 -14.25
C ARG A 223 -1.12 -15.43 -13.11
N PHE A 224 -1.62 -15.17 -11.90
CA PHE A 224 -1.14 -15.83 -10.69
C PHE A 224 -2.25 -16.48 -9.85
N GLY A 225 -3.52 -16.14 -10.05
CA GLY A 225 -4.64 -16.67 -9.26
C GLY A 225 -4.89 -18.16 -9.51
N VAL A 226 -5.48 -18.82 -8.51
CA VAL A 226 -5.81 -20.26 -8.61
C VAL A 226 -7.26 -20.59 -8.27
N LEU A 227 -7.97 -19.72 -7.56
CA LEU A 227 -9.41 -19.86 -7.33
C LEU A 227 -10.21 -19.34 -8.53
N PRO A 228 -11.50 -19.69 -8.71
CA PRO A 228 -12.36 -19.01 -9.67
C PRO A 228 -12.45 -17.51 -9.34
N PHE A 229 -12.37 -16.65 -10.36
CA PHE A 229 -12.27 -15.19 -10.17
C PHE A 229 -13.47 -14.64 -9.40
N GLU A 230 -14.66 -15.15 -9.70
CA GLU A 230 -15.92 -14.77 -9.07
C GLU A 230 -15.95 -15.09 -7.57
N GLU A 231 -15.23 -16.11 -7.11
CA GLU A 231 -15.16 -16.44 -5.67
C GLU A 231 -14.47 -15.35 -4.86
N LEU A 232 -13.56 -14.58 -5.48
CA LEU A 232 -12.83 -13.50 -4.80
C LEU A 232 -13.75 -12.32 -4.42
N PHE A 233 -14.91 -12.20 -5.07
CA PHE A 233 -15.88 -11.13 -4.84
C PHE A 233 -16.89 -11.48 -3.74
N VAL A 234 -17.07 -12.76 -3.43
CA VAL A 234 -18.10 -13.25 -2.50
C VAL A 234 -18.10 -12.51 -1.17
N PRO A 235 -16.95 -12.31 -0.47
CA PRO A 235 -16.95 -11.58 0.80
C PRO A 235 -17.40 -10.12 0.64
N ALA A 236 -16.92 -9.43 -0.40
CA ALA A 236 -17.21 -8.03 -0.64
C ALA A 236 -18.69 -7.81 -1.00
N VAL A 237 -19.25 -8.67 -1.86
CA VAL A 237 -20.67 -8.67 -2.22
C VAL A 237 -21.52 -8.92 -0.97
N GLY A 238 -21.14 -9.88 -0.12
CA GLY A 238 -21.82 -10.15 1.16
C GLY A 238 -21.84 -8.92 2.07
N TYR A 239 -20.69 -8.29 2.32
CA TYR A 239 -20.63 -7.07 3.12
C TYR A 239 -21.38 -5.89 2.51
N ALA A 240 -21.42 -5.78 1.18
CA ALA A 240 -22.15 -4.72 0.50
C ALA A 240 -23.67 -4.92 0.61
N GLN A 241 -24.14 -6.16 0.51
CA GLN A 241 -25.56 -6.52 0.55
C GLN A 241 -26.12 -6.54 1.98
N ASP A 242 -25.47 -7.28 2.87
CA ASP A 242 -25.94 -7.51 4.24
C ASP A 242 -25.53 -6.36 5.18
N GLY A 243 -24.45 -5.66 4.83
CA GLY A 243 -23.88 -4.57 5.60
C GLY A 243 -22.85 -5.00 6.63
N PHE A 244 -22.19 -4.00 7.21
CA PHE A 244 -21.24 -4.18 8.30
C PHE A 244 -21.30 -3.00 9.28
N PRO A 245 -20.92 -3.17 10.56
CA PRO A 245 -20.88 -2.07 11.50
C PRO A 245 -19.73 -1.11 11.15
N LEU A 246 -20.05 0.19 11.00
CA LEU A 246 -19.03 1.20 10.73
C LEU A 246 -18.08 1.35 11.92
N SER A 247 -16.77 1.23 11.65
CA SER A 247 -15.76 1.56 12.65
C SER A 247 -15.68 3.08 12.84
N PRO A 248 -15.20 3.56 14.00
CA PRO A 248 -15.03 4.99 14.24
C PRO A 248 -14.17 5.70 13.19
N LEU A 249 -13.13 5.02 12.68
CA LEU A 249 -12.25 5.58 11.66
C LEU A 249 -12.95 5.75 10.30
N VAL A 250 -13.73 4.74 9.87
CA VAL A 250 -14.50 4.82 8.61
C VAL A 250 -15.62 5.86 8.73
N TRP A 251 -16.31 5.89 9.88
CA TRP A 251 -17.32 6.93 10.18
C TRP A 251 -16.76 8.34 10.06
N GLN A 252 -15.57 8.57 10.60
CA GLN A 252 -14.92 9.86 10.51
C GLN A 252 -14.60 10.22 9.05
N GLY A 253 -14.02 9.28 8.29
CA GLY A 253 -13.77 9.49 6.86
C GLY A 253 -15.04 9.84 6.08
N PHE A 254 -16.16 9.18 6.39
CA PHE A 254 -17.47 9.53 5.84
C PHE A 254 -17.94 10.92 6.23
N SER A 255 -17.76 11.30 7.50
CA SER A 255 -18.17 12.61 8.02
C SER A 255 -17.39 13.75 7.36
N GLU A 256 -16.07 13.57 7.20
CA GLU A 256 -15.19 14.50 6.51
C GLU A 256 -15.54 14.60 5.02
N ALA A 257 -15.75 13.46 4.35
CA ALA A 257 -16.17 13.41 2.96
C ALA A 257 -17.51 14.09 2.74
N ALA A 258 -18.52 13.80 3.57
CA ALA A 258 -19.85 14.43 3.47
C ALA A 258 -19.76 15.95 3.63
N THR A 259 -18.96 16.44 4.58
CA THR A 259 -18.76 17.87 4.82
C THR A 259 -18.05 18.52 3.63
N ARG A 260 -16.94 17.92 3.17
CA ARG A 260 -16.14 18.43 2.04
C ARG A 260 -16.95 18.43 0.75
N TYR A 261 -17.56 17.31 0.40
CA TYR A 261 -18.26 17.13 -0.88
C TYR A 261 -19.55 17.94 -0.97
N ARG A 262 -20.28 18.13 0.13
CA ARG A 262 -21.42 19.05 0.13
C ARG A 262 -21.01 20.48 -0.25
N ARG A 263 -19.80 20.90 0.15
CA ARG A 263 -19.26 22.22 -0.18
C ARG A 263 -18.69 22.31 -1.60
N VAL A 264 -17.92 21.31 -2.03
CA VAL A 264 -17.12 21.39 -3.27
C VAL A 264 -17.74 20.69 -4.48
N LEU A 265 -18.73 19.82 -4.27
CA LEU A 265 -19.45 19.08 -5.31
C LEU A 265 -20.95 19.40 -5.29
N ALA A 266 -21.38 20.62 -4.98
CA ALA A 266 -22.80 20.95 -4.78
C ALA A 266 -23.74 20.36 -5.86
N ASP A 267 -23.35 20.44 -7.14
CA ASP A 267 -24.14 19.95 -8.28
C ASP A 267 -24.12 18.41 -8.48
N HIS A 268 -23.19 17.70 -7.81
CA HIS A 268 -23.01 16.25 -7.92
C HIS A 268 -23.08 15.52 -6.58
N TYR A 269 -23.26 16.27 -5.48
CA TYR A 269 -23.26 15.74 -4.12
C TYR A 269 -24.34 14.69 -3.93
N GLU A 270 -25.50 14.87 -4.56
CA GLU A 270 -26.63 13.93 -4.48
C GLU A 270 -26.27 12.52 -4.96
N GLY A 271 -25.45 12.41 -6.01
CA GLY A 271 -24.98 11.12 -6.53
C GLY A 271 -24.17 10.36 -5.48
N TRP A 272 -23.29 11.06 -4.75
CA TRP A 272 -22.53 10.51 -3.65
C TRP A 272 -23.39 10.25 -2.41
N ALA A 273 -24.21 11.23 -2.01
CA ALA A 273 -25.02 11.19 -0.81
C ALA A 273 -26.05 10.06 -0.85
N SER A 274 -26.70 9.83 -2.00
CA SER A 274 -27.68 8.74 -2.15
C SER A 274 -27.11 7.33 -1.91
N VAL A 275 -25.78 7.17 -1.96
CA VAL A 275 -25.09 5.89 -1.72
C VAL A 275 -24.45 5.84 -0.33
N PHE A 276 -23.73 6.88 0.05
CA PHE A 276 -22.90 6.86 1.26
C PHE A 276 -23.56 7.52 2.48
N ALA A 277 -24.53 8.40 2.27
CA ALA A 277 -25.20 9.15 3.33
C ALA A 277 -26.68 9.48 3.01
N PRO A 278 -27.51 8.51 2.57
CA PRO A 278 -28.88 8.78 2.11
C PRO A 278 -29.76 9.37 3.22
N ASP A 279 -29.54 8.92 4.46
CA ASP A 279 -30.21 9.43 5.67
C ASP A 279 -29.23 10.24 6.55
N GLY A 280 -28.15 10.76 5.95
CA GLY A 280 -26.98 11.28 6.65
C GLY A 280 -25.90 10.22 6.90
N VAL A 281 -24.77 10.64 7.45
CA VAL A 281 -23.65 9.73 7.74
C VAL A 281 -24.03 8.82 8.92
N PRO A 282 -24.01 7.47 8.76
CA PRO A 282 -24.40 6.57 9.84
C PRO A 282 -23.43 6.69 11.02
N ALA A 283 -23.93 6.68 12.25
CA ALA A 283 -23.08 6.78 13.45
C ALA A 283 -22.10 5.58 13.58
N PRO A 284 -21.00 5.72 14.34
CA PRO A 284 -20.14 4.59 14.66
C PRO A 284 -20.92 3.41 15.23
N GLY A 285 -20.62 2.19 14.76
CA GLY A 285 -21.33 0.96 15.12
C GLY A 285 -22.64 0.73 14.37
N ALA A 286 -23.23 1.76 13.74
CA ALA A 286 -24.39 1.58 12.87
C ALA A 286 -24.01 0.76 11.63
N THR A 287 -24.96 -0.02 11.12
CA THR A 287 -24.76 -0.82 9.92
C THR A 287 -24.84 0.06 8.68
N TRP A 288 -23.77 0.05 7.87
CA TRP A 288 -23.81 0.59 6.52
C TRP A 288 -23.85 -0.56 5.51
N ARG A 289 -24.63 -0.38 4.44
CA ARG A 289 -24.79 -1.33 3.34
C ARG A 289 -25.08 -0.57 2.05
N SER A 290 -24.78 -1.18 0.91
CA SER A 290 -25.08 -0.63 -0.41
C SER A 290 -25.36 -1.73 -1.43
N SER A 291 -26.64 -1.95 -1.73
CA SER A 291 -27.04 -2.92 -2.77
C SER A 291 -26.47 -2.56 -4.13
N ARG A 292 -26.35 -1.26 -4.45
CA ARG A 292 -25.71 -0.78 -5.68
C ARG A 292 -24.24 -1.19 -5.79
N HIS A 293 -23.49 -1.20 -4.68
CA HIS A 293 -22.12 -1.74 -4.67
C HIS A 293 -22.13 -3.25 -4.91
N ALA A 294 -23.02 -3.99 -4.25
CA ALA A 294 -23.15 -5.44 -4.43
C ALA A 294 -23.45 -5.79 -5.90
N GLU A 295 -24.43 -5.14 -6.51
CA GLU A 295 -24.82 -5.31 -7.91
C GLU A 295 -23.66 -5.01 -8.88
N THR A 296 -22.92 -3.93 -8.63
CA THR A 296 -21.75 -3.56 -9.45
C THR A 296 -20.64 -4.60 -9.33
N LEU A 297 -20.31 -5.04 -8.11
CA LEU A 297 -19.28 -6.05 -7.86
C LEU A 297 -19.67 -7.40 -8.48
N GLN A 298 -20.94 -7.78 -8.39
CA GLN A 298 -21.45 -9.00 -9.02
C GLN A 298 -21.35 -8.92 -10.54
N ALA A 299 -21.74 -7.79 -11.14
CA ALA A 299 -21.62 -7.57 -12.58
C ALA A 299 -20.15 -7.59 -13.05
N ILE A 300 -19.19 -7.17 -12.22
CA ILE A 300 -17.75 -7.28 -12.52
C ILE A 300 -17.27 -8.74 -12.43
N ALA A 301 -17.73 -9.47 -11.42
CA ALA A 301 -17.36 -10.87 -11.19
C ALA A 301 -17.82 -11.78 -12.34
N GLU A 302 -19.08 -11.63 -12.77
CA GLU A 302 -19.74 -12.54 -13.73
C GLU A 302 -19.16 -12.52 -15.15
N ASN A 303 -18.47 -11.44 -15.54
CA ASN A 303 -17.90 -11.28 -16.89
C ASN A 303 -16.41 -10.91 -16.85
N ASN A 304 -15.71 -11.23 -15.77
CA ASN A 304 -14.28 -10.96 -15.64
C ASN A 304 -13.93 -9.50 -16.00
N THR A 305 -14.67 -8.56 -15.41
CA THR A 305 -14.56 -7.10 -15.56
C THR A 305 -15.04 -6.49 -16.88
N GLU A 306 -15.47 -7.28 -17.87
CA GLU A 306 -15.89 -6.79 -19.19
C GLU A 306 -17.00 -5.73 -19.09
N SER A 307 -17.99 -5.90 -18.20
CA SER A 307 -19.06 -4.90 -18.05
C SER A 307 -18.54 -3.52 -17.68
N PHE A 308 -17.46 -3.45 -16.88
CA PHE A 308 -16.86 -2.20 -16.43
C PHE A 308 -16.15 -1.42 -17.55
N TYR A 309 -15.61 -2.12 -18.55
CA TYR A 309 -14.79 -1.50 -19.60
C TYR A 309 -15.45 -1.47 -20.97
N ASP A 310 -16.31 -2.43 -21.30
CA ASP A 310 -16.96 -2.56 -22.61
C ASP A 310 -18.43 -3.02 -22.52
N GLY A 311 -19.10 -2.85 -21.37
CA GLY A 311 -20.52 -3.20 -21.20
C GLY A 311 -21.37 -2.15 -20.51
N ASP A 312 -22.40 -2.59 -19.80
CA ASP A 312 -23.44 -1.70 -19.23
C ASP A 312 -22.91 -0.72 -18.18
N LEU A 313 -21.92 -1.14 -17.38
CA LEU A 313 -21.26 -0.25 -16.43
C LEU A 313 -20.42 0.80 -17.15
N ALA A 314 -19.68 0.41 -18.20
CA ALA A 314 -18.91 1.35 -19.03
C ALA A 314 -19.82 2.43 -19.66
N ASP A 315 -20.97 2.02 -20.18
CA ASP A 315 -21.99 2.91 -20.70
C ASP A 315 -22.55 3.86 -19.63
N THR A 316 -22.77 3.36 -18.42
CA THR A 316 -23.27 4.14 -17.29
C THR A 316 -22.26 5.18 -16.81
N ILE A 317 -20.99 4.82 -16.72
CA ILE A 317 -19.89 5.73 -16.40
C ILE A 317 -19.80 6.83 -17.46
N ALA A 318 -19.75 6.45 -18.74
CA ALA A 318 -19.63 7.40 -19.84
C ALA A 318 -20.85 8.33 -19.95
N ARG A 319 -22.07 7.85 -19.66
CA ARG A 319 -23.27 8.70 -19.58
C ARG A 319 -23.17 9.71 -18.43
N SER A 320 -22.71 9.27 -17.26
CA SER A 320 -22.58 10.13 -16.08
C SER A 320 -21.52 11.22 -16.29
N ALA A 321 -20.38 10.84 -16.88
CA ALA A 321 -19.33 11.75 -17.30
C ALA A 321 -19.84 12.82 -18.29
N ARG A 322 -20.56 12.40 -19.35
CA ARG A 322 -21.17 13.33 -20.31
C ARG A 322 -22.19 14.27 -19.66
N ALA A 323 -23.03 13.75 -18.77
CA ALA A 323 -24.02 14.57 -18.05
C ALA A 323 -23.35 15.61 -17.13
N ALA A 324 -22.15 15.32 -16.62
CA ALA A 324 -21.32 16.25 -15.86
C ALA A 324 -20.44 17.17 -16.72
N GLY A 325 -20.57 17.12 -18.06
CA GLY A 325 -19.80 17.95 -18.98
C GLY A 325 -18.33 17.57 -19.11
N VAL A 326 -17.94 16.34 -18.72
CA VAL A 326 -16.57 15.85 -18.84
C VAL A 326 -16.40 14.83 -19.95
N MET A 327 -15.14 14.63 -20.35
CA MET A 327 -14.83 13.94 -21.60
C MET A 327 -14.40 12.48 -21.45
N LEU A 328 -14.57 11.87 -20.26
CA LEU A 328 -14.37 10.44 -20.09
C LEU A 328 -15.41 9.68 -20.93
N SER A 329 -14.94 8.98 -21.95
CA SER A 329 -15.77 8.27 -22.93
C SER A 329 -15.77 6.76 -22.69
N ARG A 330 -16.74 6.08 -23.30
CA ARG A 330 -16.77 4.61 -23.34
C ARG A 330 -15.51 4.04 -24.01
N ASP A 331 -15.04 4.71 -25.06
CA ASP A 331 -13.82 4.35 -25.78
C ASP A 331 -12.57 4.44 -24.88
N ASP A 332 -12.51 5.40 -23.96
CA ASP A 332 -11.40 5.51 -23.01
C ASP A 332 -11.38 4.30 -22.06
N LEU A 333 -12.54 3.90 -21.55
CA LEU A 333 -12.70 2.70 -20.72
C LEU A 333 -12.29 1.44 -21.51
N ALA A 334 -12.83 1.26 -22.72
CA ALA A 334 -12.58 0.06 -23.54
C ALA A 334 -11.11 -0.11 -23.95
N ARG A 335 -10.35 0.99 -24.02
CA ARG A 335 -8.90 0.98 -24.34
C ARG A 335 -8.01 0.77 -23.13
N HIS A 336 -8.52 0.83 -21.90
CA HIS A 336 -7.70 0.66 -20.71
C HIS A 336 -7.11 -0.75 -20.62
N ARG A 337 -5.81 -0.82 -20.35
CA ARG A 337 -5.06 -2.06 -20.12
C ARG A 337 -4.09 -1.79 -18.98
N SER A 338 -3.89 -2.77 -18.11
CA SER A 338 -2.76 -2.74 -17.19
C SER A 338 -1.47 -3.10 -17.93
N GLU A 339 -0.35 -2.62 -17.41
CA GLU A 339 0.98 -2.83 -17.96
C GLU A 339 1.82 -3.64 -16.98
N TRP A 340 2.36 -4.76 -17.44
CA TRP A 340 3.39 -5.49 -16.70
C TRP A 340 4.73 -4.79 -16.91
N VAL A 341 5.27 -4.26 -15.82
CA VAL A 341 6.51 -3.50 -15.82
C VAL A 341 7.58 -4.23 -15.01
N GLU A 342 8.84 -3.97 -15.33
CA GLU A 342 9.95 -4.44 -14.52
C GLU A 342 10.13 -3.47 -13.33
N PRO A 343 10.03 -3.95 -12.08
CA PRO A 343 10.30 -3.13 -10.90
C PRO A 343 11.76 -2.64 -10.88
N LEU A 344 11.98 -1.49 -10.27
CA LEU A 344 13.31 -0.96 -10.02
C LEU A 344 13.82 -1.48 -8.67
N SER A 345 15.13 -1.71 -8.55
CA SER A 345 15.74 -2.06 -7.27
C SER A 345 17.02 -1.29 -6.97
N VAL A 346 17.33 -1.19 -5.68
CA VAL A 346 18.64 -0.77 -5.17
C VAL A 346 19.09 -1.70 -4.07
N HIS A 347 20.39 -1.93 -3.97
CA HIS A 347 20.96 -2.53 -2.77
C HIS A 347 21.06 -1.46 -1.68
N PHE A 348 20.70 -1.84 -0.46
CA PHE A 348 20.82 -1.01 0.74
C PHE A 348 21.05 -1.92 1.96
N ARG A 349 22.21 -1.79 2.61
CA ARG A 349 22.56 -2.51 3.86
C ARG A 349 22.31 -4.02 3.82
N GLY A 350 22.73 -4.70 2.75
CA GLY A 350 22.60 -6.15 2.61
C GLY A 350 21.24 -6.63 2.09
N HIS A 351 20.32 -5.70 1.83
CA HIS A 351 18.99 -6.00 1.28
C HIS A 351 18.83 -5.43 -0.12
N GLU A 352 17.99 -6.07 -0.93
CA GLU A 352 17.50 -5.51 -2.18
C GLU A 352 16.11 -4.91 -1.94
N VAL A 353 15.99 -3.60 -2.19
CA VAL A 353 14.73 -2.86 -2.02
C VAL A 353 14.13 -2.62 -3.38
N TRP A 354 12.87 -3.02 -3.56
CA TRP A 354 12.15 -2.98 -4.82
C TRP A 354 11.04 -1.95 -4.78
N GLU A 355 10.93 -1.18 -5.85
CA GLU A 355 9.87 -0.19 -6.05
C GLU A 355 9.37 -0.20 -7.49
N MET A 356 8.15 0.27 -7.68
CA MET A 356 7.60 0.40 -9.02
C MET A 356 8.29 1.56 -9.79
N PRO A 357 8.45 1.44 -11.12
CA PRO A 357 8.98 2.53 -11.93
C PRO A 357 7.98 3.70 -12.03
N PRO A 358 8.37 4.83 -12.64
CA PRO A 358 7.42 5.83 -13.12
C PRO A 358 6.29 5.18 -13.93
N ASN A 359 5.05 5.62 -13.84
CA ASN A 359 4.52 6.85 -13.26
C ASN A 359 4.36 6.87 -11.72
N THR A 360 4.78 5.84 -11.00
CA THR A 360 4.76 5.86 -9.53
C THR A 360 5.89 6.71 -8.94
N GLN A 361 5.74 7.10 -7.67
CA GLN A 361 6.76 7.87 -6.94
C GLN A 361 7.79 7.00 -6.20
N GLY A 362 7.77 5.68 -6.38
CA GLY A 362 8.66 4.74 -5.68
C GLY A 362 10.15 5.01 -5.94
N ILE A 363 10.49 5.56 -7.10
CA ILE A 363 11.87 5.97 -7.43
C ILE A 363 12.48 6.95 -6.41
N ALA A 364 11.66 7.79 -5.75
CA ALA A 364 12.15 8.71 -4.72
C ALA A 364 12.71 7.97 -3.51
N VAL A 365 12.10 6.84 -3.13
CA VAL A 365 12.59 5.96 -2.04
C VAL A 365 13.94 5.37 -2.43
N LEU A 366 14.07 4.84 -3.65
CA LEU A 366 15.32 4.26 -4.14
C LEU A 366 16.45 5.29 -4.19
N ILE A 367 16.18 6.51 -4.67
CA ILE A 367 17.15 7.62 -4.67
C ILE A 367 17.57 7.96 -3.23
N ALA A 368 16.61 8.09 -2.31
CA ALA A 368 16.90 8.41 -0.92
C ALA A 368 17.77 7.35 -0.26
N LEU A 369 17.48 6.06 -0.48
CA LEU A 369 18.28 4.96 0.06
C LEU A 369 19.71 4.95 -0.48
N ARG A 370 19.89 5.21 -1.79
CA ARG A 370 21.25 5.34 -2.36
C ARG A 370 22.00 6.53 -1.76
N LEU A 371 21.34 7.68 -1.59
CA LEU A 371 21.97 8.83 -0.95
C LEU A 371 22.36 8.54 0.50
N LEU A 372 21.51 7.87 1.27
CA LEU A 372 21.80 7.49 2.65
C LEU A 372 23.01 6.55 2.75
N GLU A 373 23.14 5.62 1.79
CA GLU A 373 24.29 4.71 1.75
C GLU A 373 25.60 5.42 1.38
N GLU A 374 25.57 6.35 0.40
CA GLU A 374 26.75 7.16 0.03
C GLU A 374 27.16 8.14 1.14
N LEU A 375 26.20 8.60 1.95
CA LEU A 375 26.47 9.50 3.08
C LEU A 375 26.92 8.77 4.36
N GLU A 376 26.96 7.43 4.35
CA GLU A 376 27.31 6.60 5.50
C GLU A 376 26.56 7.00 6.78
N VAL A 377 25.27 7.34 6.65
CA VAL A 377 24.46 7.76 7.80
C VAL A 377 24.34 6.58 8.77
N ASP A 378 24.76 6.81 10.01
CA ASP A 378 24.73 5.81 11.08
C ASP A 378 23.29 5.33 11.37
N ASP A 379 23.19 4.09 11.80
CA ASP A 379 21.97 3.40 12.21
C ASP A 379 21.41 3.96 13.52
N ASP A 380 22.26 4.67 14.29
CA ASP A 380 21.87 5.36 15.50
C ASP A 380 21.49 6.84 15.25
N PRO A 381 20.19 7.17 15.14
CA PRO A 381 19.75 8.56 15.04
C PRO A 381 19.98 9.36 16.34
N SER A 382 20.44 8.72 17.43
CA SER A 382 20.72 9.36 18.71
C SER A 382 22.19 9.76 18.91
N GLY A 383 23.12 9.18 18.14
CA GLY A 383 24.51 9.57 18.07
C GLY A 383 25.29 9.36 19.36
N GLU A 384 25.19 8.18 19.98
CA GLU A 384 25.91 7.87 21.22
C GLU A 384 27.41 7.51 21.05
N ASP A 385 27.97 7.58 19.84
CA ASP A 385 29.40 7.34 19.56
C ASP A 385 30.29 8.61 19.39
#